data_AF-A0A820KLD5-F1
#
_entry.id   AF-A0A820KLD5-F1
#
_cell.length_a   1.000
_cell.length_b   1.000
_cell.length_c   1.000
_cell.angle_alpha   90.00
_cell.angle_beta   90.00
_cell.angle_gamma   90.00
#
_symmetry.space_group_name_H-M   'P 1'
#
loop_
_entity.id
_entity.type
_entity.pdbx_description
1 polymer ?
#
loop_
_entity_poly.entity_id
_entity_poly.type
_entity_poly.pdbx_seq_one_letter_code
_entity_poly.pdbx_strand_id
1 'polypeptide(L)'
;MDKENYRFYIKVCATLGISPTIIRDELTTVFGYEAPSCATVARWAQWFREGREEIEDEARPGRPVTETTDEHIEQICDAINDGPYVIIEELQENTGLSHETIHRIISDHLKLKKLTTRYIPKYLTASQRAERVRTYKENLAKFEQGT
;
A
#
# COMPACT_ATOMS: atom_id res chain seq x y z
N MET A 1 9.14 -19.74 -21.33
CA MET A 1 7.68 -20.00 -21.23
C MET A 1 7.19 -19.59 -19.85
N ASP A 2 5.93 -19.15 -19.69
CA ASP A 2 5.40 -18.77 -18.37
C ASP A 2 5.27 -19.96 -17.42
N LYS A 3 5.53 -19.78 -16.14
CA LYS A 3 5.51 -20.84 -15.11
C LYS A 3 4.15 -21.52 -15.02
N GLU A 4 3.09 -20.77 -15.33
CA GLU A 4 1.71 -21.23 -15.35
C GLU A 4 1.48 -22.32 -16.40
N ASN A 5 2.14 -22.23 -17.56
CA ASN A 5 1.97 -23.23 -18.62
C ASN A 5 2.52 -24.60 -18.22
N TYR A 6 3.67 -24.63 -17.55
CA TYR A 6 4.22 -25.88 -17.01
C TYR A 6 3.27 -26.48 -15.96
N ARG A 7 2.73 -25.65 -15.07
CA ARG A 7 1.80 -26.09 -14.02
C ARG A 7 0.48 -26.58 -14.60
N PHE A 8 -0.06 -25.93 -15.63
CA PHE A 8 -1.25 -26.38 -16.34
C PHE A 8 -1.03 -27.76 -16.96
N TYR A 9 0.11 -27.97 -17.65
CA TYR A 9 0.46 -29.27 -18.20
C TYR A 9 0.59 -30.34 -17.11
N ILE A 10 1.31 -30.03 -16.02
CA ILE A 10 1.45 -30.93 -14.87
C ILE A 10 0.09 -31.26 -14.26
N LYS A 11 -0.84 -30.30 -14.17
CA LYS A 11 -2.22 -30.51 -13.68
C LYS A 11 -2.93 -31.54 -14.52
N VAL A 12 -2.97 -31.36 -15.85
CA VAL A 12 -3.60 -32.30 -16.78
C VAL A 12 -3.01 -33.70 -16.61
N CYS A 13 -1.68 -33.84 -16.66
CA CYS A 13 -1.04 -35.14 -16.55
C CYS A 13 -1.24 -35.79 -15.16
N ALA A 14 -1.22 -35.01 -14.08
CA ALA A 14 -1.47 -35.50 -12.73
C ALA A 14 -2.92 -35.99 -12.56
N THR A 15 -3.90 -35.29 -13.13
CA THR A 15 -5.32 -35.72 -13.13
C THR A 15 -5.54 -37.00 -13.95
N LEU A 16 -4.73 -37.22 -14.99
CA LEU A 16 -4.71 -38.47 -15.76
C LEU A 16 -3.98 -39.62 -15.06
N GLY A 17 -3.40 -39.39 -13.87
CA GLY A 17 -2.68 -40.42 -13.11
C GLY A 17 -1.25 -40.69 -13.60
N ILE A 18 -0.68 -39.82 -14.43
CA ILE A 18 0.68 -39.98 -14.94
C ILE A 18 1.70 -39.73 -13.81
N SER A 19 2.77 -40.53 -13.81
CA SER A 19 3.81 -40.41 -12.80
C SER A 19 4.65 -39.13 -13.01
N PRO A 20 5.10 -38.45 -11.93
CA PRO A 20 5.87 -37.20 -12.06
C PRO A 20 7.17 -37.34 -12.85
N THR A 21 7.76 -38.54 -12.87
CA THR A 21 8.98 -38.84 -13.62
C THR A 21 8.74 -38.73 -15.12
N ILE A 22 7.65 -39.31 -15.61
CA ILE A 22 7.27 -39.26 -17.03
C ILE A 22 6.97 -37.81 -17.43
N ILE A 23 6.20 -37.09 -16.62
CA ILE A 23 5.88 -35.67 -16.87
C ILE A 23 7.16 -34.84 -16.99
N ARG A 24 8.14 -35.08 -16.10
CA ARG A 24 9.43 -34.39 -16.15
C ARG A 24 10.21 -34.74 -17.41
N ASP A 25 10.20 -36.00 -17.83
CA ASP A 25 10.94 -36.41 -19.03
C ASP A 25 10.32 -35.78 -20.29
N GLU A 26 8.99 -35.76 -20.42
CA GLU A 26 8.26 -35.06 -21.49
C GLU A 26 8.58 -33.56 -21.51
N LEU A 27 8.52 -32.90 -20.35
CA LEU A 27 8.90 -31.49 -20.22
C LEU A 27 10.37 -31.26 -20.57
N THR A 28 11.27 -32.19 -20.23
CA THR A 28 12.70 -32.09 -20.58
C THR A 28 12.93 -32.30 -22.08
N THR A 29 12.18 -33.19 -22.73
CA THR A 29 12.25 -33.40 -24.18
C THR A 29 11.85 -32.15 -24.96
N VAL A 30 10.83 -31.42 -24.49
CA VAL A 30 10.33 -30.22 -25.17
C VAL A 30 11.14 -28.97 -24.81
N PHE A 31 11.49 -28.79 -23.53
CA PHE A 31 12.02 -27.52 -22.99
C PHE A 31 13.49 -27.58 -22.57
N GLY A 32 14.12 -28.75 -22.57
CA GLY A 32 15.54 -28.91 -22.25
C GLY A 32 15.91 -28.32 -20.89
N TYR A 33 16.79 -27.32 -20.89
CA TYR A 33 17.30 -26.67 -19.67
C TYR A 33 16.26 -25.76 -18.99
N GLU A 34 15.22 -25.32 -19.71
CA GLU A 34 14.14 -24.47 -19.15
C GLU A 34 13.06 -25.29 -18.44
N ALA A 35 13.16 -26.63 -18.49
CA ALA A 35 12.20 -27.51 -17.85
C ALA A 35 12.26 -27.38 -16.32
N PRO A 36 11.11 -27.44 -15.63
CA PRO A 36 11.08 -27.44 -14.17
C PRO A 36 11.79 -28.66 -13.59
N SER A 37 12.39 -28.49 -12.41
CA SER A 37 13.09 -29.58 -11.72
C SER A 37 12.13 -30.72 -11.32
N CYS A 38 12.66 -31.94 -11.19
CA CYS A 38 11.89 -33.10 -10.74
C CYS A 38 11.13 -32.83 -9.43
N ALA A 39 11.75 -32.14 -8.48
CA ALA A 39 11.13 -31.77 -7.21
C ALA A 39 9.94 -30.81 -7.40
N THR A 40 10.04 -29.87 -8.34
CA THR A 40 8.95 -28.95 -8.68
C THR A 40 7.78 -29.71 -9.30
N VAL A 41 8.05 -30.57 -10.28
CA VAL A 41 7.03 -31.39 -10.94
C VAL A 41 6.33 -32.31 -9.94
N ALA A 42 7.09 -33.00 -9.09
CA ALA A 42 6.53 -33.90 -8.08
C ALA A 42 5.62 -33.17 -7.07
N ARG A 43 6.06 -32.01 -6.56
CA ARG A 43 5.28 -31.20 -5.62
C ARG A 43 3.97 -30.71 -6.24
N TRP A 44 4.02 -30.16 -7.44
CA TRP A 44 2.80 -29.70 -8.13
C TRP A 44 1.86 -30.85 -8.48
N ALA A 45 2.39 -31.97 -8.99
CA ALA A 45 1.60 -33.16 -9.27
C ALA A 45 0.93 -33.72 -8.01
N GLN A 46 1.61 -33.67 -6.86
CA GLN A 46 1.01 -34.04 -5.57
C GLN A 46 -0.13 -33.09 -5.18
N TRP A 47 0.09 -31.77 -5.22
CA TRP A 47 -0.97 -30.79 -4.91
C TRP A 47 -2.20 -30.94 -5.79
N PHE A 48 -2.01 -31.19 -7.08
CA PHE A 48 -3.14 -31.42 -7.99
C PHE A 48 -3.89 -32.72 -7.70
N ARG A 49 -3.20 -33.80 -7.28
CA ARG A 49 -3.87 -35.03 -6.82
C ARG A 49 -4.61 -34.85 -5.49
N GLU A 50 -4.12 -33.97 -4.64
CA GLU A 50 -4.75 -33.59 -3.36
C GLU A 50 -5.93 -32.63 -3.54
N GLY A 51 -6.24 -32.21 -4.77
CA GLY A 51 -7.42 -31.42 -5.10
C GLY A 51 -7.20 -29.91 -5.22
N ARG A 52 -5.95 -29.43 -5.25
CA ARG A 52 -5.67 -28.02 -5.57
C ARG A 52 -6.10 -27.74 -7.02
N GLU A 53 -6.88 -26.68 -7.27
CA GLU A 53 -7.25 -26.28 -8.63
C GLU A 53 -6.44 -25.10 -9.17
N GLU A 54 -5.92 -24.25 -8.28
CA GLU A 54 -5.21 -23.03 -8.63
C GLU A 54 -3.82 -23.32 -9.20
N ILE A 55 -3.52 -22.68 -10.33
CA ILE A 55 -2.24 -22.78 -11.06
C ILE A 55 -1.29 -21.66 -10.61
N GLU A 56 -1.85 -20.53 -10.20
CA GLU A 56 -1.11 -19.36 -9.75
C GLU A 56 -0.43 -19.60 -8.38
N ASP A 57 0.61 -18.81 -8.11
CA ASP A 57 1.20 -18.76 -6.77
C ASP A 57 0.18 -18.13 -5.82
N GLU A 58 0.00 -18.73 -4.64
CA GLU A 58 -0.74 -18.08 -3.56
C GLU A 58 -0.06 -16.76 -3.17
N ALA A 59 -0.86 -15.81 -2.69
CA ALA A 59 -0.37 -14.56 -2.17
C ALA A 59 0.72 -14.84 -1.11
N ARG A 60 1.96 -14.47 -1.43
CA ARG A 60 3.06 -14.67 -0.50
C ARG A 60 2.89 -13.67 0.65
N PRO A 61 2.84 -14.11 1.91
CA PRO A 61 2.96 -13.18 3.01
C PRO A 61 4.31 -12.48 2.84
N GLY A 62 4.27 -11.18 2.55
CA GLY A 62 5.46 -10.36 2.47
C GLY A 62 6.17 -10.29 3.82
N ARG A 63 7.27 -9.54 3.89
CA ARG A 63 7.87 -9.21 5.18
C ARG A 63 6.79 -8.50 6.03
N PRO A 64 6.42 -9.01 7.22
CA PRO A 64 5.50 -8.30 8.07
C PRO A 64 6.10 -6.94 8.40
N VAL A 65 5.33 -5.89 8.13
CA VAL A 65 5.66 -4.54 8.55
C VAL A 65 5.25 -4.45 10.03
N THR A 66 6.09 -5.00 10.90
CA THR A 66 5.77 -5.17 12.33
C THR A 66 5.62 -3.84 13.08
N GLU A 67 6.04 -2.72 12.49
CA GLU A 67 6.06 -1.41 13.17
C GLU A 67 4.82 -0.54 12.92
N THR A 68 3.92 -0.95 12.01
CA THR A 68 2.75 -0.14 11.62
C THR A 68 1.45 -0.82 12.06
N THR A 69 1.31 -1.02 13.37
CA THR A 69 0.06 -1.47 13.99
C THR A 69 -0.99 -0.36 13.99
N ASP A 70 -2.27 -0.72 14.03
CA ASP A 70 -3.38 0.23 13.99
C ASP A 70 -3.32 1.24 15.15
N GLU A 71 -2.83 0.82 16.33
CA GLU A 71 -2.66 1.70 17.49
C GLU A 71 -1.65 2.83 17.22
N HIS A 72 -0.55 2.53 16.54
CA HIS A 72 0.45 3.54 16.16
C HIS A 72 -0.09 4.51 15.11
N ILE A 73 -0.95 4.03 14.20
CA ILE A 73 -1.59 4.87 13.19
C ILE A 73 -2.54 5.85 13.87
N GLU A 74 -3.36 5.37 14.80
CA GLU A 74 -4.30 6.19 15.57
C GLU A 74 -3.56 7.23 16.42
N GLN A 75 -2.51 6.83 17.14
CA GLN A 75 -1.71 7.75 17.95
C GLN A 75 -1.08 8.89 17.13
N ILE A 76 -0.56 8.59 15.93
CA ILE A 76 -0.01 9.62 15.03
C ILE A 76 -1.12 10.49 14.44
N CYS A 77 -2.28 9.91 14.13
CA CYS A 77 -3.44 10.65 13.63
C CYS A 77 -3.92 11.68 14.66
N ASP A 78 -4.07 11.26 15.92
CA ASP A 78 -4.51 12.12 17.02
C ASP A 78 -3.54 13.27 17.26
N ALA A 79 -2.23 12.97 17.31
CA ALA A 79 -1.21 14.00 17.46
C ALA A 79 -1.30 15.07 16.33
N ILE A 80 -1.49 14.65 15.08
CA ILE A 80 -1.63 15.57 13.95
C ILE A 80 -2.94 16.38 14.03
N ASN A 81 -4.03 15.78 14.51
CA ASN A 81 -5.32 16.47 14.67
C ASN A 81 -5.29 17.51 15.81
N ASP A 82 -4.50 17.26 16.85
CA ASP A 82 -4.32 18.20 17.97
C ASP A 82 -3.61 19.50 17.54
N GLY A 83 -2.75 19.45 16.51
CA GLY A 83 -2.05 20.64 16.04
C GLY A 83 -1.44 20.54 14.64
N PRO A 84 -1.56 21.58 13.79
CA PRO A 84 -1.01 21.55 12.43
C PRO A 84 0.52 21.65 12.35
N TYR A 85 1.22 21.72 13.50
CA TYR A 85 2.67 22.00 13.58
C TYR A 85 3.48 20.88 14.24
N VAL A 86 2.94 19.66 14.33
CA VAL A 86 3.65 18.54 14.94
C VAL A 86 4.98 18.27 14.24
N ILE A 87 6.01 18.09 15.06
CA ILE A 87 7.38 17.80 14.64
C ILE A 87 7.61 16.28 14.64
N ILE A 88 8.37 15.75 13.67
CA ILE A 88 8.59 14.30 13.56
C ILE A 88 9.35 13.79 14.79
N GLU A 89 10.30 14.56 15.30
CA GLU A 89 11.06 14.25 16.50
C GLU A 89 10.14 14.06 17.73
N GLU A 90 9.13 14.91 17.90
CA GLU A 90 8.12 14.76 18.97
C GLU A 90 7.30 13.47 18.79
N LEU A 91 6.92 13.13 17.56
CA LEU A 91 6.25 11.87 17.26
C LEU A 91 7.14 10.67 17.57
N GLN A 92 8.45 10.74 17.30
CA GLN A 92 9.39 9.68 17.63
C GLN A 92 9.50 9.47 19.14
N GLU A 93 9.58 10.55 19.93
CA GLU A 93 9.63 10.47 21.38
C GLU A 93 8.34 9.88 21.97
N ASN A 94 7.19 10.23 21.40
CA ASN A 94 5.88 9.78 21.89
C ASN A 94 5.52 8.34 21.48
N THR A 95 5.92 7.91 20.29
CA THR A 95 5.56 6.60 19.72
C THR A 95 6.68 5.57 19.82
N GLY A 96 7.93 6.01 20.02
CA GLY A 96 9.12 5.14 19.97
C GLY A 96 9.45 4.61 18.57
N LEU A 97 8.78 5.10 17.53
CA LEU A 97 8.96 4.62 16.16
C LEU A 97 10.15 5.27 15.47
N SER A 98 10.66 4.56 14.46
CA SER A 98 11.65 5.14 13.56
C SER A 98 11.04 6.26 12.71
N HIS A 99 11.87 7.24 12.36
CA HIS A 99 11.49 8.36 11.47
C HIS A 99 10.87 7.85 10.16
N GLU A 100 11.40 6.77 9.59
CA GLU A 100 10.92 6.20 8.33
C GLU A 100 9.53 5.56 8.48
N THR A 101 9.29 4.86 9.59
CA THR A 101 7.96 4.30 9.88
C THR A 101 6.92 5.40 10.07
N ILE A 102 7.24 6.49 10.79
CA ILE A 102 6.34 7.64 10.95
C ILE A 102 6.04 8.27 9.59
N HIS A 103 7.06 8.50 8.77
CA HIS A 103 6.87 9.05 7.43
C HIS A 103 5.97 8.16 6.56
N ARG A 104 6.14 6.83 6.64
CA ARG A 104 5.28 5.87 5.95
C ARG A 104 3.85 5.91 6.47
N ILE A 105 3.63 6.00 7.77
CA ILE A 105 2.29 6.14 8.35
C ILE A 105 1.60 7.39 7.81
N ILE A 106 2.29 8.54 7.85
CA ILE A 106 1.75 9.81 7.36
C ILE A 106 1.41 9.74 5.86
N SER A 107 2.31 9.19 5.04
CA SER A 107 2.18 9.20 3.57
C SER A 107 1.28 8.08 3.04
N ASP A 108 1.49 6.85 3.51
CA ASP A 108 0.85 5.64 2.95
C ASP A 108 -0.44 5.27 3.67
N HIS A 109 -0.54 5.50 4.98
CA HIS A 109 -1.74 5.14 5.75
C HIS A 109 -2.70 6.32 5.89
N LEU A 110 -2.21 7.47 6.36
CA LEU A 110 -3.03 8.68 6.55
C LEU A 110 -3.25 9.48 5.24
N LYS A 111 -2.46 9.21 4.20
CA LYS A 111 -2.49 9.92 2.91
C LYS A 111 -2.33 11.44 3.04
N LEU A 112 -1.54 11.87 4.03
CA LEU A 112 -1.27 13.27 4.30
C LEU A 112 0.02 13.73 3.64
N LYS A 113 0.11 15.03 3.39
CA LYS A 113 1.31 15.68 2.84
C LYS A 113 1.67 16.89 3.67
N LYS A 114 2.95 17.03 3.99
CA LYS A 114 3.49 18.23 4.62
C LYS A 114 3.27 19.45 3.71
N LEU A 115 2.60 20.46 4.24
CA LEU A 115 2.44 21.76 3.61
C LEU A 115 3.25 22.81 4.37
N THR A 116 3.79 23.78 3.65
CA THR A 116 4.42 24.95 4.28
C THR A 116 3.36 25.99 4.62
N THR A 117 3.57 26.70 5.73
CA THR A 117 2.70 27.83 6.10
C THR A 117 2.82 28.96 5.08
N ARG A 118 1.73 29.70 4.91
CA ARG A 118 1.74 30.92 4.10
C ARG A 118 2.11 32.12 4.96
N TYR A 119 2.93 33.02 4.41
CA TYR A 119 3.24 34.28 5.09
C TYR A 119 1.97 35.14 5.24
N ILE A 120 1.72 35.62 6.46
CA ILE A 120 0.61 36.51 6.78
C ILE A 120 1.22 37.87 7.17
N PRO A 121 0.99 38.95 6.40
CA PRO A 121 1.59 40.26 6.68
C PRO A 121 1.25 40.87 8.04
N LYS A 122 0.07 40.54 8.60
CA LYS A 122 -0.38 41.08 9.89
C LYS A 122 -1.38 40.15 10.57
N TYR A 123 -1.20 39.95 11.88
CA TYR A 123 -2.20 39.33 12.74
C TYR A 123 -3.30 40.34 13.07
N LEU A 124 -4.53 40.07 12.62
CA LEU A 124 -5.68 40.95 12.81
C LEU A 124 -6.41 40.62 14.11
N THR A 125 -6.82 41.66 14.85
CA THR A 125 -7.72 41.51 16.00
C THR A 125 -9.12 41.08 15.56
N ALA A 126 -9.96 40.66 16.51
CA ALA A 126 -11.35 40.29 16.21
C ALA A 126 -12.15 41.47 15.61
N SER A 127 -11.99 42.68 16.15
CA SER A 127 -12.64 43.89 15.62
C SER A 127 -12.18 44.23 14.20
N GLN A 128 -10.88 44.16 13.94
CA GLN A 128 -10.32 44.39 12.60
C GLN A 128 -10.83 43.38 11.57
N ARG A 129 -10.99 42.10 11.96
CA ARG A 129 -11.57 41.07 11.09
C ARG A 129 -13.03 41.35 10.77
N ALA A 130 -13.83 41.72 11.78
CA ALA A 130 -15.24 42.04 11.59
C ALA A 130 -15.42 43.25 10.65
N GLU A 131 -14.66 44.31 10.89
CA GLU A 131 -14.68 45.51 10.05
C GLU A 131 -14.31 45.18 8.61
N ARG A 132 -13.22 44.41 8.42
CA ARG A 132 -12.78 43.96 7.10
C ARG A 132 -13.90 43.22 6.36
N VAL A 133 -14.56 42.25 7.00
CA VAL A 133 -15.67 41.49 6.40
C VAL A 133 -16.84 42.41 6.05
N ARG A 134 -17.19 43.37 6.92
CA ARG A 134 -18.25 44.35 6.66
C ARG A 134 -17.95 45.16 5.40
N THR A 135 -16.77 45.77 5.32
CA THR A 135 -16.37 46.59 4.16
C THR A 135 -16.39 45.78 2.86
N TYR A 136 -15.91 44.53 2.87
CA TYR A 136 -15.93 43.70 1.67
C TYR A 136 -17.33 43.32 1.23
N LYS A 137 -18.26 43.05 2.16
CA LYS A 137 -19.66 42.79 1.82
C LYS A 137 -20.33 44.02 1.19
N GLU A 138 -20.09 45.21 1.75
CA GLU A 138 -20.60 46.46 1.19
C GLU A 138 -20.04 46.73 -0.22
N ASN A 139 -18.74 46.52 -0.41
CA ASN A 139 -18.10 46.69 -1.71
C ASN A 139 -18.61 45.69 -2.75
N LEU A 140 -18.83 44.43 -2.35
CA LEU A 140 -19.40 43.40 -3.22
C LEU A 140 -20.82 43.76 -3.65
N ALA A 141 -21.66 44.21 -2.71
CA ALA A 141 -23.02 44.62 -3.01
C ALA A 141 -23.08 45.80 -4.00
N LYS A 142 -22.17 46.79 -3.85
CA LYS A 142 -22.04 47.92 -4.80
C LYS A 142 -21.65 47.43 -6.19
N PHE A 143 -20.64 46.56 -6.26
CA PHE A 143 -20.17 45.96 -7.51
C PHE A 143 -21.30 45.20 -8.23
N GLU A 144 -22.07 44.38 -7.51
CA GLU A 144 -23.20 43.64 -8.06
C GLU A 144 -24.35 44.56 -8.53
N GLN A 145 -24.54 45.71 -7.87
CA GLN A 145 -25.52 46.72 -8.23
C GLN A 145 -25.06 47.65 -9.37
N GLY A 146 -23.81 47.54 -9.83
CA GLY A 146 -23.25 48.36 -10.91
C GLY A 146 -23.10 49.85 -10.56
N THR A 147 -23.01 50.19 -9.27
CA THR A 147 -22.79 51.56 -8.77
C THR A 147 -21.46 51.65 -8.04
#